data_AF-A0A843IV98-F1
#
_entry.id   AF-A0A843IV98-F1
#
_cell.length_a   1.000
_cell.length_b   1.000
_cell.length_c   1.000
_cell.angle_alpha   90.00
_cell.angle_beta   90.00
_cell.angle_gamma   90.00
#
_symmetry.space_group_name_H-M   'P 1'
#
loop_
_entity.id
_entity.type
_entity.pdbx_description
1 polymer ?
#
loop_
_entity_poly.entity_id
_entity_poly.type
_entity_poly.pdbx_seq_one_letter_code
_entity_poly.pdbx_strand_id
1 'polypeptide(L)'
;MKIVNVSIGANHGHALDDAAAALRSEGFDVEVVGADACDMDKDVLFNESILREVGSCDMLFVRVHGDVTFFKRFDALKRTVESAGVCMFLLCDSEKRVTDEYRRLFTGDDEDFGTLASLIMAGGDANNRSALLWALKTFGGADVEVPEPVLPPAQGAYTLDKDYVDIGEAVASMRTDRPRVCVLFHQRFWLARNCGGVDGLLKALKDRGADAMAVFTLTYQEKELGAIGIGAVIDRYLMKDGRPLVDCVIQTMGFSQTLRPKSDAFEQECDDDMFARLGVPVLQAIHLYGTSREWRDSVYGLTGSEIAGAVVSTEYDGQIITVPIAGYEVMEDGRRRYVPIEDRCRMVADTAFLWAELRRKEAKDKRVAVLLYMYPPRNDLAGGAS
;
A
#
# COMPACT_ATOMS: atom_id res chain seq x y z
N MET A 1 -26.21 2.89 17.52
CA MET A 1 -25.58 1.59 17.18
C MET A 1 -24.06 1.73 17.30
N LYS A 2 -23.38 0.77 17.93
CA LYS A 2 -21.93 0.75 18.14
C LYS A 2 -21.26 -0.35 17.32
N ILE A 3 -20.26 0.04 16.54
CA ILE A 3 -19.43 -0.86 15.72
C ILE A 3 -17.98 -0.75 16.18
N VAL A 4 -17.28 -1.88 16.24
CA VAL A 4 -15.82 -1.89 16.40
C VAL A 4 -15.20 -2.41 15.10
N ASN A 5 -14.10 -1.79 14.67
CA ASN A 5 -13.32 -2.23 13.50
C ASN A 5 -11.86 -2.44 13.91
N VAL A 6 -11.41 -3.69 13.86
CA VAL A 6 -10.05 -4.09 14.17
C VAL A 6 -9.33 -4.47 12.89
N SER A 7 -8.13 -3.93 12.67
CA SER A 7 -7.26 -4.36 11.57
C SER A 7 -6.03 -5.11 12.08
N ILE A 8 -5.72 -6.22 11.40
CA ILE A 8 -4.57 -7.07 11.65
C ILE A 8 -3.68 -7.02 10.39
N GLY A 9 -2.43 -6.59 10.54
CA GLY A 9 -1.42 -6.60 9.47
C GLY A 9 -1.45 -5.41 8.49
N ALA A 10 -2.60 -4.77 8.26
CA ALA A 10 -2.74 -3.73 7.24
C ALA A 10 -2.94 -2.29 7.76
N ASN A 11 -3.07 -2.10 9.08
CA ASN A 11 -3.26 -0.81 9.75
C ASN A 11 -4.50 -0.03 9.23
N HIS A 12 -5.62 -0.72 9.07
CA HIS A 12 -6.90 -0.18 8.57
C HIS A 12 -7.99 -0.07 9.66
N GLY A 13 -7.60 0.03 10.94
CA GLY A 13 -8.52 0.12 12.08
C GLY A 13 -9.48 1.30 11.97
N HIS A 14 -9.05 2.38 11.32
CA HIS A 14 -9.81 3.63 11.17
C HIS A 14 -10.45 3.81 9.78
N ALA A 15 -10.55 2.74 8.99
CA ALA A 15 -11.06 2.83 7.61
C ALA A 15 -12.55 3.18 7.51
N LEU A 16 -13.32 3.02 8.58
CA LEU A 16 -14.76 3.30 8.61
C LEU A 16 -15.10 4.70 9.15
N ASP A 17 -14.11 5.44 9.65
CA ASP A 17 -14.33 6.65 10.45
C ASP A 17 -14.97 7.78 9.63
N ASP A 18 -14.48 8.02 8.40
CA ASP A 18 -15.03 9.05 7.51
C ASP A 18 -16.46 8.73 7.09
N ALA A 19 -16.75 7.45 6.77
CA ALA A 19 -18.08 6.99 6.42
C ALA A 19 -19.06 7.11 7.61
N ALA A 20 -18.60 6.79 8.82
CA ALA A 20 -19.39 6.94 10.03
C ALA A 20 -19.67 8.42 10.34
N ALA A 21 -18.68 9.30 10.17
CA ALA A 21 -18.86 10.74 10.34
C ALA A 21 -19.88 11.32 9.34
N ALA A 22 -19.83 10.89 8.08
CA ALA A 22 -20.81 11.28 7.07
C ALA A 22 -22.23 10.83 7.47
N LEU A 23 -22.40 9.57 7.85
CA LEU A 23 -23.71 9.05 8.29
C LEU A 23 -24.24 9.76 9.55
N ARG A 24 -23.39 10.09 10.52
CA ARG A 24 -23.79 10.91 11.67
C ARG A 24 -24.29 12.30 11.27
N SER A 25 -23.65 12.92 10.28
CA SER A 25 -24.09 14.23 9.76
C SER A 25 -25.45 14.16 9.05
N GLU A 26 -25.82 12.98 8.54
CA GLU A 26 -27.12 12.69 7.93
C GLU A 26 -28.19 12.30 8.97
N GLY A 27 -27.84 12.23 10.26
CA GLY A 27 -28.77 11.94 11.36
C GLY A 27 -28.82 10.47 11.80
N PHE A 28 -27.95 9.60 11.28
CA PHE A 28 -27.86 8.22 11.75
C PHE A 28 -27.10 8.12 13.08
N ASP A 29 -27.62 7.31 14.01
CA ASP A 29 -26.95 6.97 15.27
C ASP A 29 -25.94 5.82 15.06
N VAL A 30 -24.73 6.18 14.59
CA VAL A 30 -23.63 5.23 14.38
C VAL A 30 -22.34 5.71 15.05
N GLU A 31 -21.86 4.91 15.99
CA GLU A 31 -20.56 5.05 16.64
C GLU A 31 -19.62 3.98 16.09
N VAL A 32 -18.41 4.37 15.68
CA VAL A 32 -17.36 3.46 15.21
C VAL A 32 -16.14 3.66 16.09
N VAL A 33 -15.61 2.56 16.62
CA VAL A 33 -14.33 2.52 17.32
C VAL A 33 -13.33 1.74 16.47
N GLY A 34 -12.31 2.42 15.96
CA GLY A 34 -11.24 1.84 15.18
C GLY A 34 -10.04 1.45 16.04
N ALA A 35 -9.41 0.31 15.73
CA ALA A 35 -8.15 -0.10 16.36
C ALA A 35 -7.27 -0.94 15.43
N ASP A 36 -5.96 -0.74 15.52
CA ASP A 36 -4.97 -1.59 14.86
C ASP A 36 -4.35 -2.56 15.87
N ALA A 37 -4.24 -3.83 15.48
CA ALA A 37 -3.70 -4.89 16.33
C ALA A 37 -2.29 -4.60 16.84
N CYS A 38 -1.47 -3.88 16.05
CA CYS A 38 -0.12 -3.51 16.45
C CYS A 38 -0.10 -2.53 17.62
N ASP A 39 -1.11 -1.66 17.77
CA ASP A 39 -1.24 -0.74 18.91
C ASP A 39 -1.79 -1.46 20.13
N MET A 40 -2.78 -2.34 19.93
CA MET A 40 -3.31 -3.22 20.97
C MET A 40 -2.21 -4.14 21.54
N ASP A 41 -1.27 -4.61 20.72
CA ASP A 41 -0.16 -5.42 21.19
C ASP A 41 0.87 -4.62 22.00
N LYS A 42 1.07 -3.34 21.67
CA LYS A 42 2.03 -2.43 22.34
C LYS A 42 1.51 -1.91 23.68
N ASP A 43 0.20 -1.61 23.79
CA ASP A 43 -0.39 -1.01 24.98
C ASP A 43 -1.49 -1.90 25.57
N VAL A 44 -1.22 -2.41 26.79
CA VAL A 44 -2.15 -3.29 27.53
C VAL A 44 -3.45 -2.57 27.87
N LEU A 45 -3.38 -1.30 28.31
CA LEU A 45 -4.55 -0.54 28.73
C LEU A 45 -5.42 -0.19 27.52
N PHE A 46 -4.80 0.18 26.41
CA PHE A 46 -5.51 0.41 25.15
C PHE A 46 -6.19 -0.87 24.65
N ASN A 47 -5.50 -2.00 24.69
CA ASN A 47 -6.12 -3.29 24.36
C ASN A 47 -7.32 -3.60 25.26
N GLU A 48 -7.21 -3.40 26.58
CA GLU A 48 -8.34 -3.61 27.50
C GLU A 48 -9.51 -2.66 27.26
N SER A 49 -9.26 -1.41 26.82
CA SER A 49 -10.35 -0.52 26.44
C SER A 49 -11.04 -1.01 25.17
N ILE A 50 -10.30 -1.42 24.13
CA ILE A 50 -10.90 -1.94 22.90
C ILE A 50 -11.68 -3.23 23.16
N LEU A 51 -11.18 -4.15 23.99
CA LEU A 51 -11.92 -5.36 24.36
C LEU A 51 -13.23 -5.04 25.11
N ARG A 52 -13.27 -3.98 25.93
CA ARG A 52 -14.53 -3.51 26.55
C ARG A 52 -15.51 -2.97 25.52
N GLU A 53 -15.03 -2.21 24.54
CA GLU A 53 -15.85 -1.74 23.42
C GLU A 53 -16.42 -2.93 22.63
N VAL A 54 -15.59 -3.94 22.32
CA VAL A 54 -16.02 -5.18 21.66
C VAL A 54 -17.08 -5.90 22.46
N GLY A 55 -16.93 -6.02 23.78
CA GLY A 55 -17.91 -6.70 24.64
C GLY A 55 -19.27 -6.02 24.72
N SER A 56 -19.42 -4.81 24.18
CA SER A 56 -20.67 -4.03 24.20
C SER A 56 -21.10 -3.51 22.84
N CYS A 57 -20.42 -3.89 21.76
CA CYS A 57 -20.76 -3.46 20.41
C CYS A 57 -21.84 -4.35 19.79
N ASP A 58 -22.57 -3.78 18.83
CA ASP A 58 -23.57 -4.51 18.04
C ASP A 58 -22.91 -5.41 16.99
N MET A 59 -21.75 -4.97 16.47
CA MET A 59 -20.99 -5.70 15.46
C MET A 59 -19.49 -5.42 15.54
N LEU A 60 -18.68 -6.43 15.24
CA LEU A 60 -17.24 -6.33 15.09
C LEU A 60 -16.81 -6.65 13.64
N PHE A 61 -16.13 -5.71 13.00
CA PHE A 61 -15.37 -5.96 11.78
C PHE A 61 -13.93 -6.31 12.15
N VAL A 62 -13.39 -7.40 11.57
CA VAL A 62 -11.99 -7.77 11.67
C VAL A 62 -11.41 -7.92 10.26
N ARG A 63 -10.54 -6.98 9.88
CA ARG A 63 -9.85 -7.01 8.58
C ARG A 63 -8.45 -7.57 8.76
N VAL A 64 -8.15 -8.67 8.07
CA VAL A 64 -6.88 -9.38 8.22
C VAL A 64 -6.10 -9.32 6.91
N HIS A 65 -4.81 -9.01 7.01
CA HIS A 65 -3.83 -9.25 5.96
C HIS A 65 -2.80 -10.24 6.49
N GLY A 66 -2.66 -11.38 5.80
CA GLY A 66 -1.89 -12.54 6.24
C GLY A 66 -2.73 -13.46 7.12
N ASP A 67 -2.49 -13.43 8.43
CA ASP A 67 -3.09 -14.36 9.39
C ASP A 67 -3.41 -13.65 10.73
N VAL A 68 -4.36 -14.20 11.48
CA VAL A 68 -4.76 -13.68 12.80
C VAL A 68 -3.63 -13.73 13.82
N THR A 69 -2.63 -14.61 13.63
CA THR A 69 -1.44 -14.73 14.48
C THR A 69 -0.57 -13.48 14.51
N PHE A 70 -0.72 -12.56 13.55
CA PHE A 70 -0.08 -11.24 13.60
C PHE A 70 -0.63 -10.35 14.70
N PHE A 71 -1.76 -10.71 15.30
CA PHE A 71 -2.27 -10.10 16.52
C PHE A 71 -2.03 -11.03 17.70
N LYS A 72 -1.04 -10.73 18.56
CA LYS A 72 -0.62 -11.61 19.66
C LYS A 72 -1.74 -11.87 20.67
N ARG A 73 -2.73 -10.98 20.75
CA ARG A 73 -3.86 -11.05 21.68
C ARG A 73 -5.17 -11.46 21.00
N PHE A 74 -5.13 -12.02 19.79
CA PHE A 74 -6.34 -12.44 19.07
C PHE A 74 -7.22 -13.41 19.87
N ASP A 75 -6.62 -14.33 20.63
CA ASP A 75 -7.37 -15.24 21.50
C ASP A 75 -8.23 -14.50 22.55
N ALA A 76 -7.76 -13.36 23.06
CA ALA A 76 -8.53 -12.54 24.00
C ALA A 76 -9.70 -11.84 23.31
N LEU A 77 -9.49 -11.33 22.09
CA LEU A 77 -10.55 -10.77 21.24
C LEU A 77 -11.62 -11.82 20.96
N LYS A 78 -11.22 -12.99 20.47
CA LYS A 78 -12.11 -14.11 20.17
C LYS A 78 -12.94 -14.55 21.39
N ARG A 79 -12.31 -14.73 22.56
CA ARG A 79 -13.04 -15.07 23.79
C ARG A 79 -14.07 -14.01 24.17
N THR A 80 -13.73 -12.74 23.98
CA THR A 80 -14.65 -11.62 24.27
C THR A 80 -15.87 -11.70 23.36
N VAL A 81 -15.67 -11.87 22.04
CA VAL A 81 -16.74 -12.04 21.05
C VAL A 81 -17.64 -13.22 21.41
N GLU A 82 -17.05 -14.39 21.70
CA GLU A 82 -17.80 -15.60 22.04
C GLU A 82 -18.58 -15.45 23.36
N SER A 83 -18.01 -14.77 24.35
CA SER A 83 -18.65 -14.55 25.66
C SER A 83 -19.80 -13.54 25.61
N ALA A 84 -19.67 -12.50 24.78
CA ALA A 84 -20.66 -11.44 24.62
C ALA A 84 -21.73 -11.77 23.56
N GLY A 85 -21.50 -12.78 22.72
CA GLY A 85 -22.40 -13.15 21.63
C GLY A 85 -22.41 -12.12 20.48
N VAL A 86 -21.31 -11.41 20.28
CA VAL A 86 -21.18 -10.34 19.28
C VAL A 86 -21.06 -10.96 17.88
N CYS A 87 -21.74 -10.37 16.89
CA CYS A 87 -21.54 -10.72 15.49
C CYS A 87 -20.18 -10.23 15.00
N MET A 88 -19.28 -11.16 14.65
CA MET A 88 -17.97 -10.85 14.11
C MET A 88 -17.89 -11.18 12.63
N PHE A 89 -17.73 -10.15 11.79
CA PHE A 89 -17.36 -10.30 10.40
C PHE A 89 -15.84 -10.24 10.27
N LEU A 90 -15.19 -11.38 10.05
CA LEU A 90 -13.76 -11.47 9.78
C LEU A 90 -13.52 -11.76 8.31
N LEU A 91 -12.72 -10.92 7.66
CA LEU A 91 -12.30 -11.10 6.28
C LEU A 91 -10.79 -10.97 6.17
N CYS A 92 -10.15 -12.01 5.65
CA CYS A 92 -8.75 -12.00 5.25
C CYS A 92 -8.64 -11.76 3.75
N ASP A 93 -7.90 -10.73 3.36
CA ASP A 93 -7.73 -10.29 1.96
C ASP A 93 -6.63 -11.04 1.20
N SER A 94 -5.82 -11.84 1.90
CA SER A 94 -4.71 -12.59 1.31
C SER A 94 -4.87 -14.10 1.43
N GLU A 95 -5.63 -14.60 2.40
CA GLU A 95 -5.72 -16.03 2.73
C GLU A 95 -7.16 -16.45 3.04
N LYS A 96 -7.87 -16.97 2.02
CA LYS A 96 -9.29 -17.36 2.15
C LYS A 96 -9.54 -18.33 3.31
N ARG A 97 -8.60 -19.25 3.59
CA ARG A 97 -8.71 -20.23 4.67
C ARG A 97 -8.89 -19.56 6.04
N VAL A 98 -8.27 -18.40 6.25
CA VAL A 98 -8.40 -17.62 7.50
C VAL A 98 -9.83 -17.10 7.63
N THR A 99 -10.42 -16.55 6.56
CA THR A 99 -11.84 -16.15 6.54
C THR A 99 -12.76 -17.32 6.87
N ASP A 100 -12.55 -18.47 6.21
CA ASP A 100 -13.40 -19.66 6.37
C ASP A 100 -13.37 -20.22 7.80
N GLU A 101 -12.21 -20.19 8.47
CA GLU A 101 -12.03 -20.68 9.84
C GLU A 101 -12.91 -19.93 10.86
N TYR A 102 -13.11 -18.62 10.65
CA TYR A 102 -13.85 -17.76 11.56
C TYR A 102 -15.26 -17.41 11.09
N ARG A 103 -15.70 -17.91 9.92
CA ARG A 103 -17.03 -17.69 9.34
C ARG A 103 -18.19 -17.95 10.31
N ARG A 104 -18.04 -18.93 11.22
CA ARG A 104 -19.05 -19.31 12.23
C ARG A 104 -19.38 -18.22 13.26
N LEU A 105 -18.53 -17.19 13.39
CA LEU A 105 -18.73 -16.09 14.34
C LEU A 105 -19.54 -14.93 13.73
N PHE A 106 -19.82 -14.98 12.44
CA PHE A 106 -20.76 -14.08 11.77
C PHE A 106 -22.17 -14.67 11.83
N THR A 107 -23.13 -13.89 12.33
CA THR A 107 -24.51 -14.35 12.57
C THR A 107 -25.44 -14.20 11.37
N GLY A 108 -25.04 -13.44 10.35
CA GLY A 108 -25.80 -13.32 9.09
C GLY A 108 -25.65 -14.55 8.19
N ASP A 109 -26.52 -14.65 7.19
CA ASP A 109 -26.49 -15.72 6.21
C ASP A 109 -25.34 -15.54 5.19
N ASP A 110 -25.26 -16.44 4.20
CA ASP A 110 -24.19 -16.40 3.20
C ASP A 110 -24.35 -15.26 2.19
N GLU A 111 -25.57 -14.76 1.98
CA GLU A 111 -25.84 -13.61 1.12
C GLU A 111 -25.36 -12.32 1.79
N ASP A 112 -25.66 -12.15 3.08
CA ASP A 112 -25.15 -11.08 3.92
C ASP A 112 -23.62 -11.09 3.97
N PHE A 113 -23.02 -12.27 4.19
CA PHE A 113 -21.56 -12.40 4.24
C PHE A 113 -20.92 -12.04 2.89
N GLY A 114 -21.47 -12.53 1.79
CA GLY A 114 -20.99 -12.24 0.44
C GLY A 114 -21.08 -10.75 0.08
N THR A 115 -22.17 -10.10 0.50
CA THR A 115 -22.38 -8.66 0.31
C THR A 115 -21.31 -7.85 1.04
N LEU A 116 -21.12 -8.10 2.33
CA LEU A 116 -20.08 -7.44 3.12
C LEU A 116 -18.67 -7.74 2.60
N ALA A 117 -18.39 -8.99 2.22
CA ALA A 117 -17.09 -9.36 1.64
C ALA A 117 -16.82 -8.56 0.37
N SER A 118 -17.82 -8.42 -0.51
CA SER A 118 -17.70 -7.65 -1.75
C SER A 118 -17.46 -6.17 -1.49
N LEU A 119 -18.19 -5.57 -0.53
CA LEU A 119 -18.00 -4.17 -0.13
C LEU A 119 -16.61 -3.92 0.46
N ILE A 120 -16.15 -4.77 1.37
CA ILE A 120 -14.86 -4.61 2.05
C ILE A 120 -13.69 -4.86 1.09
N MET A 121 -13.81 -5.85 0.19
CA MET A 121 -12.79 -6.12 -0.84
C MET A 121 -12.69 -4.99 -1.87
N ALA A 122 -13.83 -4.42 -2.28
CA ALA A 122 -13.85 -3.28 -3.20
C ALA A 122 -13.23 -2.03 -2.58
N GLY A 123 -13.44 -1.81 -1.27
CA GLY A 123 -12.81 -0.74 -0.50
C GLY A 123 -13.27 0.68 -0.89
N GLY A 124 -12.66 1.69 -0.28
CA GLY A 124 -13.04 3.09 -0.50
C GLY A 124 -14.31 3.55 0.25
N ASP A 125 -14.51 4.87 0.29
CA ASP A 125 -15.47 5.52 1.18
C ASP A 125 -16.93 5.11 0.90
N ALA A 126 -17.30 4.96 -0.38
CA ALA A 126 -18.65 4.55 -0.78
C ALA A 126 -19.00 3.16 -0.26
N ASN A 127 -18.09 2.18 -0.39
CA ASN A 127 -18.33 0.82 0.06
C ASN A 127 -18.25 0.70 1.59
N ASN A 128 -17.35 1.44 2.23
CA ASN A 128 -17.32 1.55 3.69
C ASN A 128 -18.66 2.10 4.21
N ARG A 129 -19.24 3.11 3.54
CA ARG A 129 -20.57 3.63 3.86
C ARG A 129 -21.67 2.58 3.66
N SER A 130 -21.67 1.84 2.55
CA SER A 130 -22.63 0.75 2.34
C SER A 130 -22.52 -0.35 3.40
N ALA A 131 -21.31 -0.69 3.85
CA ALA A 131 -21.11 -1.68 4.91
C ALA A 131 -21.71 -1.20 6.25
N LEU A 132 -21.56 0.09 6.57
CA LEU A 132 -22.18 0.69 7.75
C LEU A 132 -23.71 0.78 7.63
N LEU A 133 -24.25 1.07 6.44
CA LEU A 133 -25.69 1.04 6.18
C LEU A 133 -26.27 -0.36 6.31
N TRP A 134 -25.56 -1.39 5.84
CA TRP A 134 -25.94 -2.78 6.06
C TRP A 134 -26.02 -3.08 7.56
N ALA A 135 -25.02 -2.68 8.34
CA ALA A 135 -25.03 -2.89 9.79
C ALA A 135 -26.18 -2.11 10.47
N LEU A 136 -26.45 -0.87 10.07
CA LEU A 136 -27.56 -0.05 10.56
C LEU A 136 -28.93 -0.70 10.27
N LYS A 137 -29.10 -1.28 9.07
CA LYS A 137 -30.31 -2.00 8.69
C LYS A 137 -30.49 -3.26 9.53
N THR A 138 -29.44 -4.06 9.66
CA THR A 138 -29.47 -5.40 10.28
C THR A 138 -29.55 -5.34 11.80
N PHE A 139 -28.75 -4.49 12.44
CA PHE A 139 -28.65 -4.40 13.91
C PHE A 139 -29.32 -3.16 14.49
N GLY A 140 -29.32 -2.05 13.75
CA GLY A 140 -29.94 -0.80 14.18
C GLY A 140 -31.43 -0.67 13.85
N GLY A 141 -31.99 -1.58 13.03
CA GLY A 141 -33.39 -1.53 12.58
C GLY A 141 -33.72 -0.32 11.69
N ALA A 142 -32.70 0.30 11.07
CA ALA A 142 -32.89 1.45 10.20
C ALA A 142 -33.56 1.04 8.88
N ASP A 143 -34.57 1.81 8.45
CA ASP A 143 -35.18 1.65 7.12
C ASP A 143 -34.33 2.36 6.07
N VAL A 144 -33.28 1.66 5.62
CA VAL A 144 -32.31 2.15 4.64
C VAL A 144 -32.06 1.11 3.55
N GLU A 145 -31.80 1.61 2.35
CA GLU A 145 -31.28 0.80 1.26
C GLU A 145 -29.76 0.64 1.43
N VAL A 146 -29.25 -0.56 1.15
CA VAL A 146 -27.82 -0.84 1.12
C VAL A 146 -27.39 -0.78 -0.35
N PRO A 147 -26.63 0.24 -0.77
CA PRO A 147 -26.17 0.31 -2.14
C PRO A 147 -25.21 -0.84 -2.48
N GLU A 148 -25.34 -1.36 -3.69
CA GLU A 148 -24.44 -2.36 -4.26
C GLU A 148 -22.96 -1.90 -4.26
N PRO A 149 -22.00 -2.84 -4.23
CA PRO A 149 -20.58 -2.51 -4.29
C PRO A 149 -20.22 -1.67 -5.53
N VAL A 150 -19.52 -0.56 -5.28
CA VAL A 150 -18.97 0.30 -6.32
C VAL A 150 -17.49 -0.01 -6.47
N LEU A 151 -17.05 -0.47 -7.63
CA LEU A 151 -15.63 -0.75 -7.86
C LEU A 151 -14.88 0.57 -8.09
N PRO A 152 -13.98 1.01 -7.18
CA PRO A 152 -13.12 2.14 -7.47
C PRO A 152 -12.11 1.75 -8.57
N PRO A 153 -11.53 2.72 -9.31
CA PRO A 153 -10.52 2.43 -10.31
C PRO A 153 -9.37 1.63 -9.72
N ALA A 154 -9.12 0.42 -10.23
CA ALA A 154 -8.01 -0.44 -9.79
C ALA A 154 -6.63 0.10 -10.15
N GLN A 155 -6.58 0.91 -11.22
CA GLN A 155 -5.39 1.60 -11.67
C GLN A 155 -5.75 2.98 -12.22
N GLY A 156 -4.81 3.92 -12.13
CA GLY A 156 -4.99 5.29 -12.59
C GLY A 156 -3.73 6.11 -12.42
N ALA A 157 -3.66 7.26 -13.09
CA ALA A 157 -2.60 8.22 -12.89
C ALA A 157 -2.99 9.24 -11.83
N TYR A 158 -2.01 9.63 -11.04
CA TYR A 158 -2.08 10.60 -9.96
C TYR A 158 -1.04 11.69 -10.19
N THR A 159 -1.42 12.94 -10.01
CA THR A 159 -0.52 14.09 -10.09
C THR A 159 -0.79 15.03 -8.92
N LEU A 160 0.15 15.95 -8.64
CA LEU A 160 -0.04 16.95 -7.58
C LEU A 160 -1.29 17.83 -7.77
N ASP A 161 -1.77 17.97 -9.01
CA ASP A 161 -2.91 18.83 -9.36
C ASP A 161 -4.22 18.04 -9.52
N LYS A 162 -4.16 16.71 -9.68
CA LYS A 162 -5.31 15.85 -9.99
C LYS A 162 -5.20 14.51 -9.29
N ASP A 163 -6.24 14.20 -8.50
CA ASP A 163 -6.39 12.95 -7.76
C ASP A 163 -6.55 11.72 -8.66
N TYR A 164 -7.17 11.89 -9.84
CA TYR A 164 -7.33 10.83 -10.82
C TYR A 164 -7.23 11.38 -12.25
N VAL A 165 -6.48 10.68 -13.09
CA VAL A 165 -6.37 10.87 -14.54
C VAL A 165 -6.27 9.49 -15.19
N ASP A 166 -6.81 9.32 -16.39
CA ASP A 166 -6.50 8.12 -17.19
C ASP A 166 -4.99 8.03 -17.44
N ILE A 167 -4.42 6.83 -17.33
CA ILE A 167 -2.96 6.65 -17.43
C ILE A 167 -2.47 7.02 -18.85
N GLY A 168 -3.23 6.67 -19.88
CA GLY A 168 -2.89 6.99 -21.27
C GLY A 168 -2.88 8.50 -21.51
N GLU A 169 -3.88 9.22 -20.98
CA GLU A 169 -3.92 10.68 -21.03
C GLU A 169 -2.74 11.32 -20.28
N ALA A 170 -2.43 10.83 -19.07
CA ALA A 170 -1.32 11.35 -18.29
C ALA A 170 0.02 11.16 -19.01
N VAL A 171 0.28 9.96 -19.54
CA VAL A 171 1.49 9.65 -20.31
C VAL A 171 1.58 10.50 -21.57
N ALA A 172 0.47 10.68 -22.31
CA ALA A 172 0.43 11.50 -23.51
C ALA A 172 0.68 12.98 -23.23
N SER A 173 0.37 13.45 -22.02
CA SER A 173 0.62 14.83 -21.59
C SER A 173 2.06 15.09 -21.15
N MET A 174 2.87 14.04 -20.95
CA MET A 174 4.27 14.20 -20.52
C MET A 174 5.13 14.87 -21.60
N ARG A 175 5.90 15.85 -21.16
CA ARG A 175 6.88 16.60 -21.91
C ARG A 175 8.08 15.75 -22.29
N THR A 176 8.37 15.72 -23.58
CA THR A 176 9.49 14.97 -24.14
C THR A 176 10.83 15.69 -24.05
N ASP A 177 10.84 17.00 -23.80
CA ASP A 177 12.05 17.82 -23.65
C ASP A 177 12.71 17.70 -22.26
N ARG A 178 12.06 16.98 -21.34
CA ARG A 178 12.53 16.76 -19.96
C ARG A 178 12.65 15.27 -19.65
N PRO A 179 13.47 14.87 -18.66
CA PRO A 179 13.43 13.54 -18.09
C PRO A 179 12.02 13.17 -17.62
N ARG A 180 11.48 12.06 -18.15
CA ARG A 180 10.15 11.55 -17.76
C ARG A 180 10.28 10.48 -16.69
N VAL A 181 9.70 10.69 -15.52
CA VAL A 181 9.79 9.76 -14.39
C VAL A 181 8.38 9.31 -13.97
N CYS A 182 8.17 8.01 -13.84
CA CYS A 182 6.92 7.44 -13.33
C CYS A 182 7.12 6.89 -11.91
N VAL A 183 6.26 7.29 -10.97
CA VAL A 183 6.24 6.74 -9.61
C VAL A 183 5.13 5.68 -9.54
N LEU A 184 5.48 4.42 -9.32
CA LEU A 184 4.53 3.33 -9.10
C LEU A 184 4.24 3.18 -7.61
N PHE A 185 2.96 3.09 -7.26
CA PHE A 185 2.52 2.90 -5.88
C PHE A 185 1.24 2.08 -5.79
N HIS A 186 0.95 1.54 -4.60
CA HIS A 186 -0.18 0.64 -4.43
C HIS A 186 -1.50 1.41 -4.36
N GLN A 187 -2.54 0.93 -5.06
CA GLN A 187 -3.89 1.54 -5.11
C GLN A 187 -4.48 1.86 -3.72
N ARG A 188 -4.15 1.04 -2.71
CA ARG A 188 -4.61 1.29 -1.33
C ARG A 188 -4.20 2.64 -0.75
N PHE A 189 -3.01 3.15 -1.09
CA PHE A 189 -2.61 4.48 -0.62
C PHE A 189 -3.50 5.55 -1.25
N TRP A 190 -3.89 5.39 -2.52
CA TRP A 190 -4.81 6.29 -3.19
C TRP A 190 -6.21 6.23 -2.58
N LEU A 191 -6.79 5.03 -2.41
CA LEU A 191 -8.11 4.85 -1.77
C LEU A 191 -8.16 5.43 -0.36
N ALA A 192 -7.07 5.26 0.41
CA ALA A 192 -6.98 5.79 1.76
C ALA A 192 -6.68 7.29 1.79
N ARG A 193 -6.44 7.96 0.64
CA ARG A 193 -5.93 9.35 0.57
C ARG A 193 -4.62 9.54 1.36
N ASN A 194 -3.76 8.54 1.32
CA ASN A 194 -2.52 8.46 2.09
C ASN A 194 -1.29 8.61 1.19
N CYS A 195 -1.31 9.60 0.29
CA CYS A 195 -0.31 9.76 -0.77
C CYS A 195 0.90 10.62 -0.38
N GLY A 196 1.04 11.07 0.88
CA GLY A 196 2.03 12.09 1.25
C GLY A 196 3.49 11.74 0.89
N GLY A 197 3.88 10.47 0.93
CA GLY A 197 5.19 10.02 0.44
C GLY A 197 5.36 10.16 -1.08
N VAL A 198 4.30 9.83 -1.85
CA VAL A 198 4.24 10.00 -3.31
C VAL A 198 4.25 11.49 -3.65
N ASP A 199 3.51 12.32 -2.93
CA ASP A 199 3.47 13.77 -3.11
C ASP A 199 4.85 14.40 -2.92
N GLY A 200 5.57 13.95 -1.88
CA GLY A 200 6.95 14.36 -1.63
C GLY A 200 7.90 14.02 -2.78
N LEU A 201 7.77 12.82 -3.37
CA LEU A 201 8.54 12.43 -4.55
C LEU A 201 8.18 13.26 -5.79
N LEU A 202 6.90 13.41 -6.10
CA LEU A 202 6.45 14.17 -7.27
C LEU A 202 6.89 15.63 -7.20
N LYS A 203 6.80 16.25 -6.01
CA LYS A 203 7.29 17.60 -5.76
C LYS A 203 8.80 17.69 -5.97
N ALA A 204 9.57 16.78 -5.38
CA ALA A 204 11.02 16.77 -5.52
C ALA A 204 11.48 16.55 -6.97
N LEU A 205 10.80 15.68 -7.73
CA LEU A 205 11.06 15.46 -9.16
C LEU A 205 10.77 16.71 -10.00
N LYS A 206 9.63 17.37 -9.75
CA LYS A 206 9.23 18.62 -10.42
C LYS A 206 10.24 19.73 -10.14
N ASP A 207 10.64 19.90 -8.88
CA ASP A 207 11.65 20.89 -8.46
C ASP A 207 13.00 20.61 -9.10
N ARG A 208 13.33 19.33 -9.33
CA ARG A 208 14.56 18.91 -10.00
C ARG A 208 14.53 19.10 -11.53
N GLY A 209 13.36 19.40 -12.10
CA GLY A 209 13.15 19.66 -13.52
C GLY A 209 12.73 18.43 -14.34
N ALA A 210 12.40 17.30 -13.69
CA ALA A 210 11.75 16.17 -14.36
C ALA A 210 10.29 16.50 -14.68
N ASP A 211 9.74 15.82 -15.69
CA ASP A 211 8.30 15.67 -15.83
C ASP A 211 7.88 14.35 -15.19
N ALA A 212 6.99 14.41 -14.21
CA ALA A 212 6.71 13.29 -13.33
C ALA A 212 5.21 13.09 -13.13
N MET A 213 4.81 11.83 -13.14
CA MET A 213 3.47 11.39 -12.74
C MET A 213 3.61 10.18 -11.83
N ALA A 214 2.57 9.92 -11.04
CA ALA A 214 2.44 8.66 -10.32
C ALA A 214 1.36 7.80 -10.96
N VAL A 215 1.51 6.49 -10.89
CA VAL A 215 0.50 5.52 -11.29
C VAL A 215 0.24 4.62 -10.11
N PHE A 216 -1.01 4.60 -9.68
CA PHE A 216 -1.46 3.62 -8.71
C PHE A 216 -1.98 2.37 -9.43
N THR A 217 -1.75 1.21 -8.85
CA THR A 217 -2.26 -0.08 -9.34
C THR A 217 -2.28 -1.11 -8.21
N LEU A 218 -3.02 -2.20 -8.40
CA LEU A 218 -2.73 -3.45 -7.69
C LEU A 218 -1.59 -4.19 -8.38
N THR A 219 -0.83 -4.98 -7.60
CA THR A 219 0.28 -5.78 -8.11
C THR A 219 -0.21 -6.89 -9.05
N TYR A 220 -1.26 -7.60 -8.64
CA TYR A 220 -1.78 -8.76 -9.38
C TYR A 220 -3.01 -8.41 -10.22
N GLN A 221 -3.29 -9.27 -11.18
CA GLN A 221 -4.54 -9.21 -11.92
C GLN A 221 -5.66 -9.72 -11.02
N GLU A 222 -6.67 -8.89 -10.79
CA GLU A 222 -7.87 -9.21 -10.03
C GLU A 222 -9.08 -8.81 -10.86
N LYS A 223 -9.71 -9.77 -11.53
CA LYS A 223 -10.75 -9.49 -12.53
C LYS A 223 -11.98 -8.86 -11.90
N GLU A 224 -12.32 -9.31 -10.70
CA GLU A 224 -13.45 -8.86 -9.90
C GLU A 224 -13.30 -7.40 -9.46
N LEU A 225 -12.05 -6.94 -9.28
CA LEU A 225 -11.74 -5.55 -8.95
C LEU A 225 -11.41 -4.70 -10.18
N GLY A 226 -11.38 -5.29 -11.38
CA GLY A 226 -10.97 -4.61 -12.61
C GLY A 226 -9.46 -4.32 -12.70
N ALA A 227 -8.66 -4.98 -11.86
CA ALA A 227 -7.22 -4.80 -11.79
C ALA A 227 -6.52 -5.60 -12.87
N ILE A 228 -5.73 -4.91 -13.69
CA ILE A 228 -4.98 -5.56 -14.78
C ILE A 228 -3.60 -6.05 -14.34
N GLY A 229 -3.14 -5.65 -13.14
CA GLY A 229 -1.82 -5.93 -12.61
C GLY A 229 -0.72 -5.03 -13.18
N ILE A 230 0.37 -4.88 -12.42
CA ILE A 230 1.48 -3.98 -12.75
C ILE A 230 2.14 -4.28 -14.11
N GLY A 231 2.31 -5.55 -14.47
CA GLY A 231 2.87 -5.94 -15.77
C GLY A 231 2.05 -5.42 -16.95
N ALA A 232 0.73 -5.56 -16.90
CA ALA A 232 -0.16 -5.03 -17.93
C ALA A 232 -0.21 -3.50 -17.92
N VAL A 233 -0.08 -2.84 -16.75
CA VAL A 233 0.05 -1.38 -16.68
C VAL A 233 1.31 -0.91 -17.42
N ILE A 234 2.45 -1.57 -17.18
CA ILE A 234 3.71 -1.29 -17.86
C ILE A 234 3.55 -1.46 -19.37
N ASP A 235 3.06 -2.61 -19.82
CA ASP A 235 2.96 -2.95 -21.24
C ASP A 235 2.00 -2.04 -22.01
N ARG A 236 0.85 -1.70 -21.42
CA ARG A 236 -0.20 -0.93 -22.09
C ARG A 236 0.04 0.56 -22.07
N TYR A 237 0.63 1.09 -20.99
CA TYR A 237 0.68 2.52 -20.77
C TYR A 237 2.08 3.10 -20.69
N LEU A 238 3.08 2.33 -20.28
CA LEU A 238 4.46 2.81 -20.17
C LEU A 238 5.33 2.40 -21.37
N MET A 239 4.78 1.64 -22.30
CA MET A 239 5.46 1.19 -23.52
C MET A 239 4.64 1.51 -24.78
N LYS A 240 5.35 1.79 -25.87
CA LYS A 240 4.77 1.91 -27.21
C LYS A 240 5.77 1.44 -28.25
N ASP A 241 5.34 0.55 -29.14
CA ASP A 241 6.17 -0.01 -30.23
C ASP A 241 7.51 -0.58 -29.72
N GLY A 242 7.49 -1.25 -28.55
CA GLY A 242 8.67 -1.82 -27.91
C GLY A 242 9.63 -0.79 -27.28
N ARG A 243 9.22 0.48 -27.16
CA ARG A 243 10.02 1.54 -26.54
C ARG A 243 9.32 2.09 -25.29
N PRO A 244 10.07 2.40 -24.21
CA PRO A 244 9.48 2.99 -23.03
C PRO A 244 9.07 4.44 -23.28
N LEU A 245 7.93 4.82 -22.70
CA LEU A 245 7.38 6.17 -22.68
C LEU A 245 7.84 6.98 -21.45
N VAL A 246 8.68 6.37 -20.62
CA VAL A 246 9.34 7.00 -19.46
C VAL A 246 10.84 6.74 -19.54
N ASP A 247 11.63 7.52 -18.82
CA ASP A 247 13.09 7.43 -18.81
C ASP A 247 13.62 6.74 -17.54
N CYS A 248 12.82 6.75 -16.46
CA CYS A 248 13.08 6.07 -15.19
C CYS A 248 11.76 5.78 -14.46
N VAL A 249 11.73 4.71 -13.66
CA VAL A 249 10.61 4.38 -12.76
C VAL A 249 11.10 4.44 -11.31
N ILE A 250 10.28 4.97 -10.42
CA ILE A 250 10.44 4.84 -8.98
C ILE A 250 9.32 3.93 -8.47
N GLN A 251 9.67 2.74 -8.01
CA GLN A 251 8.75 1.83 -7.34
C GLN A 251 8.70 2.18 -5.85
N THR A 252 7.50 2.15 -5.26
CA THR A 252 7.30 2.39 -3.82
C THR A 252 6.63 1.23 -3.09
N MET A 253 6.21 0.22 -3.84
CA MET A 253 5.62 -1.02 -3.31
C MET A 253 6.73 -1.93 -2.79
N GLY A 254 6.52 -2.49 -1.60
CA GLY A 254 7.35 -3.58 -1.09
C GLY A 254 7.01 -4.90 -1.78
N PHE A 255 7.85 -5.90 -1.55
CA PHE A 255 7.82 -7.23 -2.15
C PHE A 255 8.09 -7.24 -3.66
N SER A 256 8.63 -8.37 -4.11
CA SER A 256 8.89 -8.64 -5.52
C SER A 256 7.59 -8.59 -6.33
N GLN A 257 7.67 -7.94 -7.48
CA GLN A 257 6.58 -7.88 -8.46
C GLN A 257 6.71 -8.97 -9.52
N THR A 258 7.88 -9.61 -9.64
CA THR A 258 8.16 -10.67 -10.63
C THR A 258 8.14 -12.07 -10.01
N LEU A 259 8.56 -12.25 -8.75
CA LEU A 259 8.47 -13.51 -8.03
C LEU A 259 7.05 -13.73 -7.53
N ARG A 260 6.41 -14.75 -8.09
CA ARG A 260 5.05 -15.14 -7.69
C ARG A 260 5.08 -16.48 -6.98
N PRO A 261 4.32 -16.62 -5.87
CA PRO A 261 4.07 -17.94 -5.31
C PRO A 261 3.28 -18.75 -6.33
N LYS A 262 3.82 -19.91 -6.69
CA LYS A 262 3.12 -20.87 -7.53
C LYS A 262 1.93 -21.39 -6.72
N SER A 263 0.74 -21.44 -7.31
CA SER A 263 -0.36 -22.09 -6.63
C SER A 263 0.09 -23.53 -6.32
N ASP A 264 -0.02 -23.94 -5.06
CA ASP A 264 0.18 -25.32 -4.60
C ASP A 264 1.62 -25.77 -4.27
N ALA A 265 2.65 -24.91 -4.43
CA ALA A 265 4.03 -25.26 -4.09
C ALA A 265 4.76 -24.16 -3.31
N PHE A 266 5.73 -24.55 -2.46
CA PHE A 266 6.72 -23.62 -1.88
C PHE A 266 7.74 -23.09 -2.92
N GLU A 267 7.42 -23.20 -4.20
CA GLU A 267 8.25 -22.76 -5.32
C GLU A 267 7.78 -21.36 -5.76
N GLN A 268 8.75 -20.48 -6.04
CA GLN A 268 8.49 -19.17 -6.61
C GLN A 268 8.93 -19.19 -8.08
N GLU A 269 8.09 -18.70 -8.97
CA GLU A 269 8.44 -18.52 -10.38
C GLU A 269 8.61 -17.04 -10.71
N CYS A 270 9.64 -16.76 -11.50
CA CYS A 270 9.88 -15.48 -12.13
C CYS A 270 9.38 -15.56 -13.58
N ASP A 271 8.05 -15.53 -13.75
CA ASP A 271 7.42 -15.79 -15.06
C ASP A 271 7.36 -14.56 -15.98
N ASP A 272 7.48 -13.35 -15.44
CA ASP A 272 7.36 -12.10 -16.20
C ASP A 272 8.40 -11.05 -15.75
N ASP A 273 9.50 -10.93 -16.49
CA ASP A 273 10.49 -9.87 -16.31
C ASP A 273 10.03 -8.56 -16.99
N MET A 274 8.89 -8.05 -16.51
CA MET A 274 8.26 -6.84 -17.01
C MET A 274 9.19 -5.61 -16.92
N PHE A 275 10.08 -5.56 -15.92
CA PHE A 275 11.01 -4.45 -15.73
C PHE A 275 12.15 -4.50 -16.75
N ALA A 276 12.72 -5.67 -17.05
CA ALA A 276 13.68 -5.78 -18.15
C ALA A 276 13.04 -5.47 -19.50
N ARG A 277 11.78 -5.88 -19.71
CA ARG A 277 11.04 -5.56 -20.94
C ARG A 277 10.79 -4.06 -21.08
N LEU A 278 10.45 -3.35 -19.99
CA LEU A 278 10.37 -1.88 -19.98
C LEU A 278 11.73 -1.24 -20.29
N GLY A 279 12.81 -1.83 -19.79
CA GLY A 279 14.18 -1.49 -20.18
C GLY A 279 14.64 -0.10 -19.73
N VAL A 280 14.15 0.37 -18.58
CA VAL A 280 14.55 1.62 -17.92
C VAL A 280 15.01 1.34 -16.48
N PRO A 281 15.82 2.22 -15.86
CA PRO A 281 16.18 2.07 -14.45
C PRO A 281 14.93 2.12 -13.56
N VAL A 282 14.78 1.13 -12.68
CA VAL A 282 13.73 1.05 -11.66
C VAL A 282 14.37 1.25 -10.30
N LEU A 283 13.99 2.32 -9.61
CA LEU A 283 14.50 2.65 -8.28
C LEU A 283 13.49 2.23 -7.22
N GLN A 284 13.94 1.55 -6.17
CA GLN A 284 13.08 1.21 -5.04
C GLN A 284 13.16 2.30 -3.98
N ALA A 285 12.04 2.96 -3.71
CA ALA A 285 11.88 4.02 -2.70
C ALA A 285 10.99 3.53 -1.55
N ILE A 286 11.49 3.59 -0.33
CA ILE A 286 10.92 2.79 0.77
C ILE A 286 9.94 3.62 1.62
N HIS A 287 8.73 3.11 1.82
CA HIS A 287 7.82 3.57 2.88
C HIS A 287 8.13 2.81 4.17
N LEU A 288 8.38 3.55 5.25
CA LEU A 288 8.67 2.95 6.56
C LEU A 288 7.41 2.36 7.20
N TYR A 289 7.55 1.22 7.87
CA TYR A 289 6.52 0.61 8.70
C TYR A 289 6.40 1.27 10.09
N GLY A 290 7.11 2.38 10.29
CA GLY A 290 7.16 3.15 11.53
C GLY A 290 7.22 4.65 11.25
N THR A 291 7.44 5.40 12.31
CA THR A 291 7.64 6.85 12.23
C THR A 291 9.04 7.18 11.68
N SER A 292 9.18 8.33 11.04
CA SER A 292 10.50 8.82 10.59
C SER A 292 11.47 9.06 11.75
N ARG A 293 10.94 9.30 12.97
CA ARG A 293 11.73 9.47 14.19
C ARG A 293 12.30 8.14 14.67
N GLU A 294 11.49 7.10 14.77
CA GLU A 294 11.95 5.75 15.14
C GLU A 294 13.07 5.27 14.21
N TRP A 295 12.92 5.51 12.91
CA TRP A 295 13.97 5.19 11.93
C TRP A 295 15.26 6.01 12.14
N ARG A 296 15.17 7.32 12.43
CA ARG A 296 16.33 8.19 12.68
C ARG A 296 17.07 7.83 13.98
N ASP A 297 16.33 7.45 15.00
CA ASP A 297 16.88 7.09 16.32
C ASP A 297 17.44 5.65 16.33
N SER A 298 17.12 4.84 15.31
CA SER A 298 17.59 3.46 15.16
C SER A 298 19.03 3.40 14.66
N VAL A 299 19.90 2.67 15.37
CA VAL A 299 21.27 2.36 14.91
C VAL A 299 21.31 1.39 13.73
N TYR A 300 20.21 0.67 13.48
CA TYR A 300 20.09 -0.30 12.39
C TYR A 300 19.39 0.28 11.15
N GLY A 301 18.71 1.43 11.29
CA GLY A 301 17.84 1.97 10.25
C GLY A 301 16.58 1.12 10.10
N LEU A 302 16.45 0.42 8.97
CA LEU A 302 15.30 -0.43 8.64
C LEU A 302 15.16 -1.64 9.59
N THR A 303 13.92 -2.02 9.87
CA THR A 303 13.58 -3.26 10.58
C THR A 303 13.82 -4.49 9.68
N GLY A 304 13.92 -5.67 10.30
CA GLY A 304 14.10 -6.92 9.55
C GLY A 304 12.97 -7.19 8.54
N SER A 305 11.73 -6.82 8.87
CA SER A 305 10.58 -6.94 7.96
C SER A 305 10.67 -5.98 6.78
N GLU A 306 11.09 -4.73 7.00
CA GLU A 306 11.31 -3.77 5.93
C GLU A 306 12.48 -4.17 5.03
N ILE A 307 13.56 -4.73 5.59
CA ILE A 307 14.67 -5.27 4.80
C ILE A 307 14.19 -6.44 3.94
N ALA A 308 13.45 -7.39 4.51
CA ALA A 308 12.94 -8.54 3.77
C ALA A 308 12.02 -8.12 2.62
N GLY A 309 11.05 -7.23 2.89
CA GLY A 309 10.05 -6.82 1.92
C GLY A 309 10.55 -5.76 0.91
N ALA A 310 11.18 -4.69 1.39
CA ALA A 310 11.49 -3.52 0.58
C ALA A 310 12.94 -3.45 0.06
N VAL A 311 13.81 -4.39 0.48
CA VAL A 311 15.20 -4.50 -0.01
C VAL A 311 15.37 -5.84 -0.69
N VAL A 312 15.44 -6.92 0.10
CA VAL A 312 15.79 -8.28 -0.40
C VAL A 312 14.83 -8.75 -1.46
N SER A 313 13.51 -8.65 -1.22
CA SER A 313 12.52 -9.13 -2.19
C SER A 313 12.56 -8.32 -3.50
N THR A 314 12.74 -7.00 -3.43
CA THR A 314 12.81 -6.15 -4.62
C THR A 314 14.16 -6.20 -5.37
N GLU A 315 15.23 -6.69 -4.72
CA GLU A 315 16.51 -6.97 -5.40
C GLU A 315 16.35 -8.11 -6.43
N TYR A 316 15.47 -9.08 -6.18
CA TYR A 316 15.16 -10.14 -7.16
C TYR A 316 14.50 -9.60 -8.44
N ASP A 317 13.81 -8.45 -8.36
CA ASP A 317 13.25 -7.74 -9.52
C ASP A 317 14.31 -6.93 -10.29
N GLY A 318 15.56 -6.88 -9.80
CA GLY A 318 16.61 -6.04 -10.36
C GLY A 318 16.45 -4.54 -10.05
N GLN A 319 15.64 -4.18 -9.04
CA GLN A 319 15.44 -2.80 -8.66
C GLN A 319 16.68 -2.23 -7.95
N ILE A 320 16.99 -0.96 -8.21
CA ILE A 320 18.08 -0.24 -7.55
C ILE A 320 17.57 0.29 -6.22
N ILE A 321 18.04 -0.30 -5.12
CA ILE A 321 17.63 0.10 -3.77
C ILE A 321 18.15 1.51 -3.44
N THR A 322 17.24 2.39 -2.99
CA THR A 322 17.59 3.77 -2.62
C THR A 322 17.48 3.98 -1.11
N VAL A 323 16.59 4.86 -0.64
CA VAL A 323 16.45 5.26 0.75
C VAL A 323 14.97 5.36 1.15
N PRO A 324 14.67 5.35 2.45
CA PRO A 324 13.31 5.62 2.93
C PRO A 324 12.85 7.03 2.60
N ILE A 325 11.64 7.15 2.04
CA ILE A 325 11.07 8.42 1.57
C ILE A 325 9.95 8.96 2.45
N ALA A 326 9.36 8.12 3.29
CA ALA A 326 8.25 8.52 4.15
C ALA A 326 8.16 7.60 5.37
N GLY A 327 7.76 8.16 6.50
CA GLY A 327 7.27 7.42 7.66
C GLY A 327 5.89 7.93 8.05
N TYR A 328 5.12 7.15 8.79
CA TYR A 328 3.80 7.62 9.20
C TYR A 328 3.85 8.50 10.45
N GLU A 329 2.84 9.35 10.59
CA GLU A 329 2.45 10.01 11.83
C GLU A 329 1.05 9.53 12.20
N VAL A 330 0.78 9.45 13.51
CA VAL A 330 -0.57 9.15 14.02
C VAL A 330 -1.29 10.47 14.22
N MET A 331 -2.37 10.66 13.48
CA MET A 331 -3.21 11.86 13.54
C MET A 331 -4.06 11.86 14.82
N GLU A 332 -4.69 12.99 15.15
CA GLU A 332 -5.57 13.12 16.33
C GLU A 332 -6.74 12.12 16.33
N ASP A 333 -7.18 11.69 15.15
CA ASP A 333 -8.23 10.69 14.96
C ASP A 333 -7.72 9.24 14.98
N GLY A 334 -6.43 9.01 15.27
CA GLY A 334 -5.81 7.69 15.30
C GLY A 334 -5.32 7.18 13.95
N ARG A 335 -5.65 7.83 12.83
CA ARG A 335 -5.21 7.40 11.50
C ARG A 335 -3.71 7.57 11.32
N ARG A 336 -3.09 6.61 10.62
CA ARG A 336 -1.70 6.71 10.17
C ARG A 336 -1.61 7.41 8.82
N ARG A 337 -0.92 8.55 8.77
CA ARG A 337 -0.65 9.30 7.52
C ARG A 337 0.83 9.31 7.22
N TYR A 338 1.21 8.91 6.00
CA TYR A 338 2.59 8.97 5.55
C TYR A 338 3.00 10.41 5.28
N VAL A 339 4.04 10.84 6.00
CA VAL A 339 4.65 12.16 5.87
C VAL A 339 6.00 11.98 5.18
N PRO A 340 6.28 12.75 4.11
CA PRO A 340 7.52 12.63 3.37
C PRO A 340 8.74 13.06 4.21
N ILE A 341 9.83 12.33 4.06
CA ILE A 341 11.15 12.70 4.57
C ILE A 341 11.83 13.50 3.45
N GLU A 342 11.66 14.82 3.49
CA GLU A 342 11.90 15.69 2.32
C GLU A 342 13.31 15.59 1.71
N ASP A 343 14.36 15.49 2.54
CA ASP A 343 15.74 15.35 2.07
C ASP A 343 15.98 14.02 1.36
N ARG A 344 15.26 12.96 1.78
CA ARG A 344 15.31 11.65 1.15
C ARG A 344 14.50 11.61 -0.14
N CYS A 345 13.32 12.23 -0.19
CA CYS A 345 12.59 12.43 -1.44
C CYS A 345 13.45 13.16 -2.48
N ARG A 346 14.18 14.21 -2.07
CA ARG A 346 15.15 14.91 -2.94
C ARG A 346 16.27 14.00 -3.42
N MET A 347 16.85 13.19 -2.55
CA MET A 347 17.92 12.24 -2.91
C MET A 347 17.45 11.21 -3.95
N VAL A 348 16.25 10.64 -3.78
CA VAL A 348 15.66 9.70 -4.75
C VAL A 348 15.33 10.41 -6.06
N ALA A 349 14.75 11.62 -6.00
CA ALA A 349 14.45 12.42 -7.19
C ALA A 349 15.71 12.80 -7.98
N ASP A 350 16.79 13.18 -7.30
CA ASP A 350 18.10 13.43 -7.91
C ASP A 350 18.63 12.18 -8.61
N THR A 351 18.56 11.03 -7.94
CA THR A 351 19.01 9.75 -8.49
C THR A 351 18.19 9.37 -9.74
N ALA A 352 16.87 9.48 -9.67
CA ALA A 352 15.96 9.22 -10.79
C ALA A 352 16.23 10.15 -11.97
N PHE A 353 16.40 11.44 -11.70
CA PHE A 353 16.73 12.44 -12.72
C PHE A 353 18.05 12.11 -13.42
N LEU A 354 19.09 11.76 -12.67
CA LEU A 354 20.41 11.43 -13.24
C LEU A 354 20.37 10.14 -14.09
N TRP A 355 19.63 9.12 -13.66
CA TRP A 355 19.40 7.90 -14.45
C TRP A 355 18.65 8.19 -15.75
N ALA A 356 17.58 8.98 -15.67
CA ALA A 356 16.81 9.39 -16.83
C ALA A 356 17.64 10.23 -17.81
N GLU A 357 18.45 11.17 -17.32
CA GLU A 357 19.40 11.94 -18.15
C GLU A 357 20.46 11.06 -18.81
N LEU A 358 21.01 10.08 -18.09
CA LEU A 358 21.99 9.14 -18.64
C LEU A 358 21.40 8.32 -19.80
N ARG A 359 20.10 7.97 -19.73
CA ARG A 359 19.38 7.31 -20.81
C ARG A 359 19.24 8.20 -22.04
N ARG A 360 18.92 9.48 -21.83
CA ARG A 360 18.67 10.46 -22.91
C ARG A 360 19.94 10.90 -23.63
N LYS A 361 21.10 10.90 -22.97
CA LYS A 361 22.38 11.29 -23.56
C LYS A 361 22.83 10.34 -24.67
N GLU A 362 23.32 10.90 -25.78
CA GLU A 362 24.05 10.14 -26.79
C GLU A 362 25.34 9.56 -26.20
N ALA A 363 25.78 8.41 -26.71
CA ALA A 363 26.96 7.72 -26.19
C ALA A 363 28.22 8.60 -26.17
N LYS A 364 28.40 9.48 -27.15
CA LYS A 364 29.55 10.41 -27.26
C LYS A 364 29.60 11.46 -26.15
N ASP A 365 28.45 11.78 -25.55
CA ASP A 365 28.30 12.81 -24.52
C ASP A 365 28.31 12.22 -23.10
N LYS A 366 28.33 10.89 -22.98
CA LYS A 366 28.43 10.19 -21.69
C LYS A 366 29.86 10.27 -21.17
N ARG A 367 30.00 10.76 -19.94
CA ARG A 367 31.27 10.82 -19.22
C ARG A 367 31.27 9.75 -18.13
N VAL A 368 32.18 8.79 -18.22
CA VAL A 368 32.28 7.67 -17.29
C VAL A 368 33.54 7.85 -16.45
N ALA A 369 33.38 7.84 -15.13
CA ALA A 369 34.49 7.77 -14.18
C ALA A 369 34.68 6.31 -13.75
N VAL A 370 35.92 5.83 -13.79
CA VAL A 370 36.29 4.49 -13.31
C VAL A 370 37.12 4.67 -12.04
N LEU A 371 36.60 4.21 -10.91
CA LEU A 371 37.26 4.31 -9.60
C LEU A 371 38.01 3.02 -9.30
N LEU A 372 39.31 3.12 -9.05
CA LEU A 372 40.15 1.99 -8.66
C LEU A 372 40.40 2.06 -7.16
N TYR A 373 39.90 1.06 -6.44
CA TYR A 373 40.16 0.92 -5.01
C TYR A 373 41.49 0.19 -4.78
N MET A 374 42.22 0.62 -3.74
CA MET A 374 43.52 0.06 -3.37
C MET A 374 43.54 -0.18 -1.87
N TYR A 375 43.36 -1.43 -1.44
CA TYR A 375 43.51 -1.78 -0.03
C TYR A 375 44.24 -3.13 0.16
N PRO A 376 45.42 -3.15 0.80
CA PRO A 376 46.23 -1.99 1.23
C PRO A 376 46.66 -1.08 0.06
N PRO A 377 46.98 0.21 0.31
CA PRO A 377 47.32 1.19 -0.74
C PRO A 377 48.73 0.93 -1.30
N ARG A 378 48.89 -0.15 -2.07
CA ARG A 378 50.14 -0.53 -2.75
C ARG A 378 49.92 -0.66 -4.26
N ASN A 379 50.91 -0.26 -5.05
CA ASN A 379 50.82 -0.24 -6.50
C ASN A 379 50.64 -1.64 -7.13
N ASP A 380 51.17 -2.69 -6.50
CA ASP A 380 50.98 -4.08 -6.93
C ASP A 380 49.58 -4.63 -6.65
N LEU A 381 48.78 -3.91 -5.84
CA LEU A 381 47.40 -4.24 -5.51
C LEU A 381 46.41 -3.26 -6.16
N ALA A 382 46.88 -2.39 -7.06
CA ALA A 382 46.04 -1.46 -7.80
C ALA A 382 45.04 -2.21 -8.66
N GLY A 383 43.74 -1.99 -8.41
CA GLY A 383 42.68 -2.69 -9.15
C GLY A 383 42.53 -4.17 -8.78
N GLY A 384 43.02 -4.60 -7.62
CA GLY A 384 42.67 -5.88 -7.03
C GLY A 384 41.17 -5.92 -6.74
N ALA A 385 40.39 -6.43 -7.68
CA ALA A 385 38.97 -6.71 -7.52
C ALA A 385 38.83 -8.19 -7.12
N SER A 386 38.28 -8.45 -5.93
CA SER A 386 37.90 -9.79 -5.45
C SER A 386 36.52 -10.19 -5.93
#